data_AF-A0A0F9XXM4-F1
#
_entry.id   AF-A0A0F9XXM4-F1
#
_cell.length_a   1.000
_cell.length_b   1.000
_cell.length_c   1.000
_cell.angle_alpha   90.00
_cell.angle_beta   90.00
_cell.angle_gamma   90.00
#
_symmetry.space_group_name_H-M   'P 1'
#
loop_
_entity.id
_entity.type
_entity.pdbx_description
1 polymer ?
#
loop_
_entity_poly.entity_id
_entity_poly.type
_entity_poly.pdbx_seq_one_letter_code
_entity_poly.pdbx_strand_id
1 'polypeptide(L)'
;MWLPIDALPSHDAEQKTGLRNLPADRLAAYSERYNQGQHAQLLQDIEASIARAPFWLDGQHLAWQCCEALGAEEAAEEIERQLALQLKRLPGLEKLRFFDGAPFAQPQTLDWINSRVQQHAAPAQSAPITFQRSNNTVATAAWDEGLESAIALLRKEGLKAAVHQLGAQIQQARGDRAAFYWRLAQARLCFQARQYELAKAQLESLHQQLQTSGLDKWEPDLNLEVLRLLHSCCDLLPQNQSTRERKDEIYHRLCHLDLGVVLDQALGA
;
A
#
# COMPACT_ATOMS: atom_id res chain seq x y z
N MET A 1 -23.25 -1.44 6.15
CA MET A 1 -24.23 -1.20 5.07
C MET A 1 -24.02 -2.12 3.86
N TRP A 2 -22.80 -2.52 3.51
CA TRP A 2 -22.52 -3.25 2.25
C TRP A 2 -22.26 -4.76 2.39
N LEU A 3 -22.34 -5.28 3.61
CA LEU A 3 -22.25 -6.71 3.88
C LEU A 3 -23.28 -7.56 3.10
N PRO A 4 -24.57 -7.17 2.96
CA PRO A 4 -25.57 -8.01 2.30
C PRO A 4 -25.59 -7.91 0.77
N ILE A 5 -24.73 -7.08 0.15
CA ILE A 5 -24.72 -6.88 -1.31
C ILE A 5 -23.64 -7.79 -1.90
N ASP A 6 -24.05 -8.98 -2.34
CA ASP A 6 -23.14 -10.01 -2.89
C ASP A 6 -23.12 -10.07 -4.42
N ALA A 7 -23.99 -9.32 -5.11
CA ALA A 7 -24.07 -9.33 -6.56
C ALA A 7 -24.22 -7.92 -7.13
N LEU A 8 -23.66 -7.72 -8.33
CA LEU A 8 -23.90 -6.52 -9.13
C LEU A 8 -25.41 -6.41 -9.40
N PRO A 9 -25.99 -5.20 -9.33
CA PRO A 9 -27.38 -5.00 -9.72
C PRO A 9 -27.59 -5.46 -11.17
N SER A 10 -28.75 -6.08 -11.46
CA SER A 10 -29.10 -6.52 -12.81
C SER A 10 -28.91 -5.38 -13.81
N HIS A 11 -28.04 -5.61 -14.78
CA HIS A 11 -27.64 -4.64 -15.79
C HIS A 11 -27.98 -5.17 -17.18
N ASP A 12 -28.34 -4.25 -18.07
CA ASP A 12 -28.64 -4.55 -19.47
C ASP A 12 -27.35 -4.65 -20.31
N ALA A 13 -27.45 -5.08 -21.57
CA ALA A 13 -26.30 -5.20 -22.50
C ALA A 13 -25.52 -3.88 -22.70
N GLU A 14 -26.13 -2.74 -22.38
CA GLU A 14 -25.53 -1.40 -22.39
C GLU A 14 -24.99 -0.93 -21.02
N GLN A 15 -24.81 -1.83 -20.04
CA GLN A 15 -24.35 -1.51 -18.68
C GLN A 15 -25.28 -0.57 -17.88
N LYS A 16 -26.53 -0.41 -18.33
CA LYS A 16 -27.56 0.36 -17.63
C LYS A 16 -28.24 -0.49 -16.57
N THR A 17 -28.38 0.05 -15.37
CA THR A 17 -29.05 -0.58 -14.24
C THR A 17 -30.47 0.00 -14.10
N GLY A 18 -31.40 -0.78 -13.54
CA GLY A 18 -32.74 -0.29 -13.17
C GLY A 18 -32.75 0.66 -11.97
N LEU A 19 -31.58 1.06 -11.47
CA LEU A 19 -31.43 1.93 -10.31
C LEU A 19 -31.59 3.38 -10.72
N ARG A 20 -32.36 4.13 -9.94
CA ARG A 20 -32.52 5.58 -10.13
C ARG A 20 -31.37 6.32 -9.43
N ASN A 21 -30.84 7.34 -10.09
CA ASN A 21 -29.88 8.23 -9.49
C ASN A 21 -30.58 9.20 -8.51
N LEU A 22 -29.81 9.86 -7.66
CA LEU A 22 -30.30 11.02 -6.90
C LEU A 22 -30.76 12.13 -7.87
N PRO A 23 -31.79 12.91 -7.50
CA PRO A 23 -32.24 14.02 -8.33
C PRO A 23 -31.13 15.07 -8.50
N ALA A 24 -30.93 15.53 -9.74
CA ALA A 24 -29.88 16.49 -10.11
C ALA A 24 -29.92 17.79 -9.28
N ASP A 25 -31.10 18.21 -8.84
CA ASP A 25 -31.30 19.37 -7.96
C ASP A 25 -30.59 19.20 -6.61
N ARG A 26 -30.59 17.99 -6.05
CA ARG A 26 -29.82 17.69 -4.82
C ARG A 26 -28.32 17.67 -5.06
N LEU A 27 -27.87 17.16 -6.20
CA LEU A 27 -26.45 17.16 -6.57
C LEU A 27 -25.93 18.60 -6.69
N ALA A 28 -26.70 19.49 -7.34
CA ALA A 28 -26.39 20.91 -7.43
C ALA A 28 -26.34 21.57 -6.05
N ALA A 29 -27.31 21.27 -5.17
CA ALA A 29 -27.31 21.77 -3.80
C ALA A 29 -26.08 21.31 -3.00
N TYR A 30 -25.58 20.08 -3.20
CA TYR A 30 -24.36 19.60 -2.56
C TYR A 30 -23.11 20.33 -3.06
N SER A 31 -22.98 20.54 -4.37
CA SER A 31 -21.85 21.30 -4.92
C SER A 31 -21.85 22.75 -4.43
N GLU A 32 -23.03 23.37 -4.31
CA GLU A 32 -23.16 24.74 -3.83
C GLU A 32 -22.78 24.85 -2.35
N ARG A 33 -23.25 23.91 -1.51
CA ARG A 33 -22.88 23.87 -0.08
C ARG A 33 -21.40 23.56 0.14
N TYR A 34 -20.79 22.77 -0.74
CA TYR A 34 -19.35 22.53 -0.72
C TYR A 34 -18.58 23.82 -0.94
N ASN A 35 -18.98 24.63 -1.94
CA ASN A 35 -18.39 25.94 -2.21
C ASN A 35 -18.62 26.96 -1.09
N GLN A 36 -19.71 26.82 -0.33
CA GLN A 36 -20.02 27.66 0.83
C GLN A 36 -19.23 27.27 2.10
N GLY A 37 -18.38 26.24 2.04
CA GLY A 37 -17.53 25.83 3.16
C GLY A 37 -18.26 25.07 4.29
N GLN A 38 -19.50 24.62 4.07
CA GLN A 38 -20.31 23.93 5.07
C GLN A 38 -20.01 22.41 5.10
N HIS A 39 -18.73 22.04 5.12
CA HIS A 39 -18.27 20.66 4.92
C HIS A 39 -18.82 19.67 5.96
N ALA A 40 -18.94 20.07 7.23
CA ALA A 40 -19.41 19.19 8.30
C ALA A 40 -20.91 18.83 8.19
N GLN A 41 -21.76 19.82 7.88
CA GLN A 41 -23.20 19.58 7.69
C GLN A 41 -23.47 18.85 6.37
N LEU A 42 -22.69 19.19 5.33
CA LEU A 42 -22.75 18.52 4.04
C LEU A 42 -22.40 17.04 4.16
N LEU A 43 -21.37 16.69 4.91
CA LEU A 43 -20.96 15.30 5.14
C LEU A 43 -22.11 14.46 5.71
N GLN A 44 -22.81 14.98 6.72
CA GLN A 44 -23.94 14.28 7.34
C GLN A 44 -25.11 14.04 6.37
N ASP A 45 -25.44 15.04 5.54
CA ASP A 45 -26.48 14.92 4.51
C ASP A 45 -26.07 13.95 3.38
N ILE A 46 -24.78 13.92 3.04
CA ILE A 46 -24.20 12.98 2.08
C ILE A 46 -24.27 11.56 2.62
N GLU A 47 -23.87 11.31 3.87
CA GLU A 47 -23.93 9.99 4.50
C GLU A 47 -25.36 9.45 4.55
N ALA A 48 -26.33 10.30 4.92
CA ALA A 48 -27.75 9.93 4.90
C ALA A 48 -28.25 9.58 3.49
N SER A 49 -27.66 10.18 2.46
CA SER A 49 -27.99 9.90 1.06
C SER A 49 -27.31 8.64 0.55
N ILE A 50 -26.05 8.40 0.88
CA ILE A 50 -25.32 7.16 0.59
C ILE A 50 -26.00 5.96 1.27
N ALA A 51 -26.50 6.15 2.49
CA ALA A 51 -27.29 5.15 3.20
C ALA A 51 -28.54 4.70 2.43
N ARG A 52 -29.15 5.59 1.65
CA ARG A 52 -30.33 5.31 0.81
C ARG A 52 -29.96 4.85 -0.60
N ALA A 53 -28.80 5.26 -1.11
CA ALA A 53 -28.29 4.96 -2.42
C ALA A 53 -26.84 4.43 -2.32
N PRO A 54 -26.65 3.15 -1.94
CA PRO A 54 -25.32 2.59 -1.69
C PRO A 54 -24.42 2.54 -2.92
N PHE A 55 -25.01 2.57 -4.13
CA PHE A 55 -24.29 2.53 -5.40
C PHE A 55 -23.84 3.91 -5.92
N TRP A 56 -24.07 4.98 -5.15
CA TRP A 56 -23.69 6.34 -5.54
C TRP A 56 -22.22 6.60 -5.18
N LEU A 57 -21.31 6.25 -6.10
CA LEU A 57 -19.86 6.38 -5.90
C LEU A 57 -19.40 7.84 -5.85
N ASP A 58 -20.02 8.72 -6.65
CA ASP A 58 -19.73 10.15 -6.62
C ASP A 58 -20.00 10.78 -5.24
N GLY A 59 -20.99 10.28 -4.50
CA GLY A 59 -21.27 10.73 -3.13
C GLY A 59 -20.14 10.41 -2.17
N GLN A 60 -19.48 9.25 -2.34
CA GLN A 60 -18.35 8.85 -1.50
C GLN A 60 -17.12 9.70 -1.78
N HIS A 61 -16.90 10.05 -3.05
CA HIS A 61 -15.85 10.98 -3.44
C HIS A 61 -16.08 12.39 -2.86
N LEU A 62 -17.33 12.88 -2.84
CA LEU A 62 -17.68 14.13 -2.18
C LEU A 62 -17.51 14.07 -0.65
N ALA A 63 -17.90 12.96 -0.01
CA ALA A 63 -17.67 12.76 1.42
C ALA A 63 -16.16 12.79 1.74
N TRP A 64 -15.37 12.12 0.93
CA TRP A 64 -13.91 12.13 1.02
C TRP A 64 -13.32 13.54 0.88
N GLN A 65 -13.76 14.33 -0.11
CA GLN A 65 -13.33 15.73 -0.26
C GLN A 65 -13.71 16.60 0.95
N CYS A 66 -14.88 16.35 1.56
CA CYS A 66 -15.28 17.05 2.78
C CYS A 66 -14.39 16.67 3.98
N CYS A 67 -14.01 15.39 4.12
CA CYS A 67 -13.10 14.94 5.17
C CYS A 67 -11.71 15.57 5.02
N GLU A 68 -11.15 15.62 3.80
CA GLU A 68 -9.89 16.31 3.51
C GLU A 68 -9.98 17.81 3.86
N ALA A 69 -11.08 18.48 3.48
CA ALA A 69 -11.29 19.90 3.78
C ALA A 69 -11.41 20.20 5.29
N LEU A 70 -11.90 19.22 6.08
CA LEU A 70 -12.01 19.30 7.54
C LEU A 70 -10.72 18.89 8.26
N GLY A 71 -9.70 18.39 7.54
CA GLY A 71 -8.45 17.88 8.12
C GLY A 71 -8.59 16.53 8.82
N ALA A 72 -9.63 15.76 8.48
CA ALA A 72 -9.89 14.44 9.06
C ALA A 72 -9.29 13.32 8.18
N GLU A 73 -7.96 13.27 8.11
CA GLU A 73 -7.20 12.34 7.25
C GLU A 73 -7.55 10.87 7.53
N GLU A 74 -7.64 10.47 8.81
CA GLU A 74 -8.00 9.08 9.19
C GLU A 74 -9.37 8.65 8.66
N ALA A 75 -10.36 9.57 8.68
CA ALA A 75 -11.69 9.30 8.17
C ALA A 75 -11.70 9.21 6.63
N ALA A 76 -10.91 10.07 5.96
CA ALA A 76 -10.74 10.02 4.52
C ALA A 76 -10.11 8.69 4.05
N GLU A 77 -9.05 8.24 4.74
CA GLU A 77 -8.40 6.95 4.45
C GLU A 77 -9.33 5.76 4.68
N GLU A 78 -10.18 5.79 5.70
CA GLU A 78 -11.16 4.72 5.93
C GLU A 78 -12.18 4.64 4.79
N ILE A 79 -12.67 5.79 4.29
CA ILE A 79 -13.58 5.84 3.13
C ILE A 79 -12.91 5.21 1.90
N GLU A 80 -11.65 5.56 1.62
CA GLU A 80 -10.88 4.97 0.52
C GLU A 80 -10.78 3.44 0.67
N ARG A 81 -10.44 2.96 1.86
CA ARG A 81 -10.27 1.51 2.13
C ARG A 81 -11.57 0.74 2.00
N GLN A 82 -12.68 1.29 2.48
CA GLN A 82 -14.01 0.68 2.36
C GLN A 82 -14.45 0.58 0.89
N LEU A 83 -14.24 1.65 0.11
CA LEU A 83 -14.56 1.66 -1.32
C LEU A 83 -13.67 0.68 -2.10
N ALA A 84 -12.38 0.61 -1.77
CA ALA A 84 -11.43 -0.35 -2.33
C ALA A 84 -11.90 -1.80 -2.15
N LEU A 85 -12.32 -2.16 -0.94
CA LEU A 85 -12.86 -3.49 -0.64
C LEU A 85 -14.14 -3.78 -1.43
N GLN A 86 -15.01 -2.78 -1.60
CA GLN A 86 -16.23 -2.98 -2.38
C GLN A 86 -15.95 -3.15 -3.88
N LEU A 87 -15.05 -2.37 -4.47
CA LEU A 87 -14.65 -2.53 -5.87
C LEU A 87 -13.98 -3.89 -6.11
N LYS A 88 -13.22 -4.40 -5.12
CA LYS A 88 -12.66 -5.76 -5.16
C LYS A 88 -13.75 -6.84 -5.14
N ARG A 89 -14.80 -6.67 -4.33
CA ARG A 89 -15.95 -7.60 -4.27
C ARG A 89 -16.82 -7.52 -5.53
N LEU A 90 -16.94 -6.34 -6.12
CA LEU A 90 -17.85 -6.05 -7.23
C LEU A 90 -17.08 -5.41 -8.40
N PRO A 91 -16.19 -6.17 -9.08
CA PRO A 91 -15.41 -5.64 -10.19
C PRO A 91 -16.34 -5.22 -11.33
N GLY A 92 -16.13 -4.01 -11.86
CA GLY A 92 -16.95 -3.46 -12.95
C GLY A 92 -18.10 -2.55 -12.52
N LEU A 93 -18.33 -2.37 -11.22
CA LEU A 93 -19.31 -1.41 -10.69
C LEU A 93 -19.06 0.02 -11.19
N GLU A 94 -17.78 0.39 -11.31
CA GLU A 94 -17.30 1.70 -11.80
C GLU A 94 -17.72 2.00 -13.25
N LYS A 95 -18.07 0.97 -14.04
CA LYS A 95 -18.47 1.10 -15.46
C LYS A 95 -19.98 1.11 -15.65
N LEU A 96 -20.75 0.88 -14.59
CA LEU A 96 -22.22 0.84 -14.66
C LEU A 96 -22.82 2.24 -14.76
N ARG A 97 -24.02 2.30 -15.34
CA ARG A 97 -24.81 3.52 -15.50
C ARG A 97 -26.16 3.38 -14.81
N PHE A 98 -26.67 4.48 -14.27
CA PHE A 98 -28.03 4.56 -13.75
C PHE A 98 -29.05 4.51 -14.89
N PHE A 99 -30.31 4.30 -14.54
CA PHE A 99 -31.44 4.29 -15.48
C PHE A 99 -31.51 5.58 -16.32
N ASP A 100 -31.14 6.72 -15.73
CA ASP A 100 -31.14 8.04 -16.39
C ASP A 100 -29.92 8.25 -17.33
N GLY A 101 -29.08 7.24 -17.52
CA GLY A 101 -27.89 7.29 -18.39
C GLY A 101 -26.64 7.93 -17.76
N ALA A 102 -26.78 8.52 -16.57
CA ALA A 102 -25.68 9.04 -15.77
C ALA A 102 -24.74 7.90 -15.32
N PRO A 103 -23.41 8.05 -15.44
CA PRO A 103 -22.47 7.05 -14.95
C PRO A 103 -22.51 6.96 -13.42
N PHE A 104 -22.18 5.79 -12.87
CA PHE A 104 -22.07 5.58 -11.42
C PHE A 104 -20.90 6.35 -10.82
N ALA A 105 -19.80 6.45 -11.57
CA ALA A 105 -18.64 7.26 -11.25
C ALA A 105 -18.37 8.23 -12.40
N GLN A 106 -18.35 9.53 -12.09
CA GLN A 106 -17.87 10.55 -13.01
C GLN A 106 -16.39 10.35 -13.36
N PRO A 107 -15.89 10.92 -14.47
CA PRO A 107 -14.48 10.79 -14.86
C PRO A 107 -13.51 11.19 -13.74
N GLN A 108 -13.83 12.26 -13.01
CA GLN A 108 -13.02 12.72 -11.88
C GLN A 108 -13.01 11.72 -10.71
N THR A 109 -14.17 11.10 -10.43
CA THR A 109 -14.29 10.04 -9.42
C THR A 109 -13.53 8.79 -9.84
N LEU A 110 -13.55 8.43 -11.13
CA LEU A 110 -12.77 7.32 -11.67
C LEU A 110 -11.26 7.57 -11.55
N ASP A 111 -10.80 8.78 -11.84
CA ASP A 111 -9.39 9.15 -11.68
C ASP A 111 -8.95 9.08 -10.21
N TRP A 112 -9.79 9.54 -9.27
CA TRP A 112 -9.56 9.39 -7.83
C TRP A 112 -9.51 7.91 -7.42
N ILE A 113 -10.45 7.10 -7.92
CA ILE A 113 -10.49 5.66 -7.64
C ILE A 113 -9.21 4.98 -8.15
N ASN A 114 -8.80 5.26 -9.39
CA ASN A 114 -7.61 4.64 -10.00
C ASN A 114 -6.30 5.10 -9.34
N SER A 115 -6.23 6.35 -8.88
CA SER A 115 -5.01 6.91 -8.30
C SER A 115 -4.82 6.59 -6.82
N ARG A 116 -5.88 6.61 -6.01
CA ARG A 116 -5.82 6.42 -4.55
C ARG A 116 -6.45 5.11 -4.11
N VAL A 117 -7.74 4.92 -4.40
CA VAL A 117 -8.53 3.79 -3.89
C VAL A 117 -7.97 2.44 -4.34
N GLN A 118 -7.55 2.30 -5.60
CA GLN A 118 -6.96 1.06 -6.12
C GLN A 118 -5.61 0.73 -5.46
N GLN A 119 -4.89 1.71 -4.91
CA GLN A 119 -3.68 1.44 -4.10
C GLN A 119 -4.02 0.71 -2.80
N HIS A 120 -5.19 1.02 -2.21
CA HIS A 120 -5.72 0.34 -1.03
C HIS A 120 -6.43 -0.99 -1.37
N ALA A 121 -6.88 -1.18 -2.62
CA ALA A 121 -7.55 -2.39 -3.11
C ALA A 121 -6.58 -3.49 -3.55
N ALA A 122 -5.33 -3.13 -3.86
CA ALA A 122 -4.24 -4.09 -3.96
C ALA A 122 -4.31 -5.00 -2.72
N PRO A 123 -4.13 -6.34 -2.86
CA PRO A 123 -4.01 -7.19 -1.67
C PRO A 123 -3.04 -6.47 -0.75
N ALA A 124 -3.41 -6.30 0.53
CA ALA A 124 -2.55 -5.72 1.53
C ALA A 124 -1.16 -6.25 1.21
N GLN A 125 -0.28 -5.38 0.68
CA GLN A 125 1.10 -5.77 0.47
C GLN A 125 1.47 -6.34 1.82
N SER A 126 1.82 -7.63 1.84
CA SER A 126 2.10 -8.41 3.04
C SER A 126 2.63 -7.44 4.07
N ALA A 127 1.83 -7.21 5.13
CA ALA A 127 1.88 -6.04 6.02
C ALA A 127 3.29 -5.43 6.02
N PRO A 128 3.46 -4.12 5.76
CA PRO A 128 4.78 -3.51 5.53
C PRO A 128 5.73 -4.14 6.52
N ILE A 129 6.66 -4.97 6.04
CA ILE A 129 7.39 -5.95 6.88
C ILE A 129 7.75 -5.20 8.14
N THR A 130 6.99 -5.46 9.21
CA THR A 130 7.25 -4.77 10.44
C THR A 130 8.49 -5.49 10.89
N PHE A 131 9.62 -4.81 10.81
CA PHE A 131 10.90 -5.30 11.30
C PHE A 131 10.85 -5.32 12.84
N GLN A 132 9.84 -5.97 13.40
CA GLN A 132 9.78 -6.32 14.80
C GLN A 132 10.77 -7.46 14.97
N ARG A 133 12.00 -7.08 15.33
CA ARG A 133 12.95 -7.98 15.95
C ARG A 133 12.25 -8.64 17.14
N SER A 134 12.15 -9.95 17.09
CA SER A 134 11.77 -10.81 18.21
C SER A 134 12.62 -10.43 19.43
N ASN A 135 11.96 -9.89 20.46
CA ASN A 135 12.40 -9.64 21.83
C ASN A 135 13.81 -10.12 22.21
N ASN A 136 14.84 -9.28 22.01
CA ASN A 136 15.93 -9.02 22.96
C ASN A 136 17.00 -8.13 22.33
N THR A 137 16.84 -6.81 22.39
CA THR A 137 17.87 -5.84 22.81
C THR A 137 17.36 -4.40 22.64
N VAL A 138 16.98 -3.82 23.78
CA VAL A 138 17.30 -2.47 24.27
C VAL A 138 17.70 -1.42 23.22
N ALA A 139 16.94 -0.32 23.23
CA ALA A 139 17.10 0.95 22.49
C ALA A 139 16.75 0.89 21.01
N THR A 140 15.94 1.86 20.55
CA THR A 140 15.80 2.22 19.13
C THR A 140 17.19 2.42 18.58
N ALA A 141 17.66 1.43 17.81
CA ALA A 141 19.03 1.46 17.38
C ALA A 141 19.21 2.62 16.40
N ALA A 142 20.36 3.30 16.43
CA ALA A 142 20.59 4.52 15.65
C ALA A 142 20.28 4.38 14.15
N TRP A 143 20.38 3.16 13.61
CA TRP A 143 20.04 2.83 12.23
C TRP A 143 18.53 2.77 11.94
N ASP A 144 17.69 2.42 12.92
CA ASP A 144 16.23 2.44 12.79
C ASP A 144 15.71 3.90 12.79
N GLU A 145 16.25 4.74 13.67
CA GLU A 145 15.96 6.19 13.68
C GLU A 145 16.47 6.88 12.41
N GLY A 146 17.66 6.49 11.96
CA GLY A 146 18.23 6.97 10.70
C GLY A 146 17.38 6.57 9.49
N LEU A 147 16.85 5.35 9.48
CA LEU A 147 15.92 4.87 8.45
C LEU A 147 14.65 5.72 8.43
N GLU A 148 13.99 5.92 9.58
CA GLU A 148 12.76 6.72 9.65
C GLU A 148 12.97 8.16 9.16
N SER A 149 14.10 8.77 9.57
CA SER A 149 14.46 10.11 9.09
C SER A 149 14.68 10.16 7.58
N ALA A 150 15.27 9.11 7.00
CA ALA A 150 15.50 9.01 5.56
C ALA A 150 14.19 8.76 4.79
N ILE A 151 13.21 8.06 5.36
CA ILE A 151 11.87 7.91 4.79
C ILE A 151 11.15 9.26 4.77
N ALA A 152 11.21 10.02 5.85
CA ALA A 152 10.65 11.36 5.91
C ALA A 152 11.31 12.29 4.87
N LEU A 153 12.63 12.15 4.65
CA LEU A 153 13.36 12.90 3.64
C LEU A 153 13.02 12.46 2.21
N LEU A 154 12.80 11.16 1.98
CA LEU A 154 12.36 10.61 0.69
C LEU A 154 11.07 11.28 0.21
N ARG A 155 10.12 11.54 1.13
CA ARG A 155 8.85 12.23 0.83
C ARG A 155 9.04 13.70 0.45
N LYS A 156 10.13 14.34 0.88
CA LYS A 156 10.37 15.79 0.72
C LYS A 156 11.34 16.13 -0.41
N GLU A 157 12.48 15.47 -0.48
CA GLU A 157 13.63 15.83 -1.33
C GLU A 157 14.03 14.73 -2.34
N GLY A 158 13.37 13.58 -2.27
CA GLY A 158 13.58 12.45 -3.18
C GLY A 158 14.72 11.51 -2.78
N LEU A 159 14.85 10.41 -3.53
CA LEU A 159 15.68 9.25 -3.17
C LEU A 159 17.18 9.57 -3.00
N LYS A 160 17.73 10.46 -3.83
CA LYS A 160 19.16 10.75 -3.85
C LYS A 160 19.62 11.41 -2.53
N ALA A 161 18.82 12.31 -1.97
CA ALA A 161 19.11 12.97 -0.71
C ALA A 161 19.05 11.98 0.47
N ALA A 162 17.99 11.17 0.51
CA ALA A 162 17.79 10.13 1.53
C ALA A 162 18.90 9.07 1.53
N VAL A 163 19.33 8.62 0.34
CA VAL A 163 20.46 7.68 0.20
C VAL A 163 21.79 8.32 0.62
N HIS A 164 22.02 9.59 0.28
CA HIS A 164 23.25 10.29 0.69
C HIS A 164 23.33 10.46 2.21
N GLN A 165 22.21 10.77 2.87
CA GLN A 165 22.14 10.85 4.33
C GLN A 165 22.52 9.52 5.00
N LEU A 166 21.94 8.41 4.54
CA LEU A 166 22.29 7.08 5.04
C LEU A 166 23.73 6.69 4.68
N GLY A 167 24.20 7.06 3.49
CA GLY A 167 25.59 6.86 3.06
C GLY A 167 26.61 7.54 3.97
N ALA A 168 26.32 8.75 4.44
CA ALA A 168 27.17 9.45 5.41
C ALA A 168 27.20 8.72 6.76
N GLN A 169 26.07 8.18 7.22
CA GLN A 169 26.00 7.38 8.44
C GLN A 169 26.78 6.06 8.33
N ILE A 170 26.75 5.40 7.16
CA ILE A 170 27.55 4.19 6.88
C ILE A 170 29.05 4.47 7.06
N GLN A 171 29.54 5.62 6.61
CA GLN A 171 30.96 6.01 6.72
C GLN A 171 31.36 6.40 8.15
N GLN A 172 30.42 6.91 8.93
CA GLN A 172 30.64 7.28 10.33
C GLN A 172 30.49 6.08 11.29
N ALA A 173 29.82 5.02 10.85
CA ALA A 173 29.58 3.83 11.64
C ALA A 173 30.91 3.16 12.02
N ARG A 174 31.12 2.97 13.33
CA ARG A 174 32.28 2.25 13.86
C ARG A 174 31.88 0.80 14.10
N GLY A 175 32.42 -0.09 13.26
CA GLY A 175 32.25 -1.55 13.39
C GLY A 175 31.45 -2.18 12.26
N ASP A 176 31.86 -3.38 11.86
CA ASP A 176 31.31 -4.09 10.70
C ASP A 176 29.82 -4.41 10.86
N ARG A 177 29.38 -4.73 12.08
CA ARG A 177 27.96 -4.97 12.40
C ARG A 177 27.11 -3.72 12.20
N ALA A 178 27.57 -2.56 12.67
CA ALA A 178 26.86 -1.30 12.49
C ALA A 178 26.80 -0.91 11.01
N ALA A 179 27.93 -1.03 10.30
CA ALA A 179 27.97 -0.78 8.86
C ALA A 179 27.02 -1.70 8.08
N PHE A 180 26.89 -2.97 8.48
CA PHE A 180 25.93 -3.91 7.90
C PHE A 180 24.48 -3.45 8.11
N TYR A 181 24.08 -3.10 9.34
CA TYR A 181 22.73 -2.61 9.61
C TYR A 181 22.40 -1.31 8.86
N TRP A 182 23.35 -0.40 8.73
CA TRP A 182 23.15 0.83 7.95
C TRP A 182 22.98 0.56 6.45
N ARG A 183 23.72 -0.41 5.89
CA ARG A 183 23.51 -0.85 4.49
C ARG A 183 22.18 -1.56 4.31
N LEU A 184 21.75 -2.35 5.29
CA LEU A 184 20.43 -2.98 5.29
C LEU A 184 19.32 -1.91 5.34
N ALA A 185 19.48 -0.89 6.17
CA ALA A 185 18.56 0.25 6.23
C ALA A 185 18.48 1.00 4.88
N GLN A 186 19.62 1.19 4.22
CA GLN A 186 19.67 1.76 2.87
C GLN A 186 18.93 0.89 1.84
N ALA A 187 19.07 -0.43 1.90
CA ALA A 187 18.36 -1.34 1.02
C ALA A 187 16.82 -1.29 1.23
N ARG A 188 16.37 -1.17 2.49
CA ARG A 188 14.95 -0.97 2.83
C ARG A 188 14.41 0.34 2.29
N LEU A 189 15.18 1.42 2.39
CA LEU A 189 14.81 2.71 1.79
C LEU A 189 14.62 2.59 0.26
N CYS A 190 15.55 1.92 -0.43
CA CYS A 190 15.44 1.68 -1.87
C CYS A 190 14.18 0.86 -2.23
N PHE A 191 13.82 -0.12 -1.39
CA PHE A 191 12.59 -0.90 -1.55
C PHE A 191 11.34 -0.01 -1.44
N GLN A 192 11.27 0.84 -0.41
CA GLN A 192 10.14 1.77 -0.23
C GLN A 192 10.04 2.81 -1.35
N ALA A 193 11.18 3.23 -1.92
CA ALA A 193 11.23 4.12 -3.07
C ALA A 193 10.88 3.45 -4.41
N ARG A 194 10.42 2.19 -4.39
CA ARG A 194 10.08 1.36 -5.57
C ARG A 194 11.24 1.11 -6.54
N GLN A 195 12.49 1.28 -6.10
CA GLN A 195 13.70 0.99 -6.88
C GLN A 195 14.17 -0.44 -6.62
N TYR A 196 13.36 -1.41 -7.03
CA TYR A 196 13.56 -2.83 -6.69
C TYR A 196 14.83 -3.44 -7.30
N GLU A 197 15.28 -2.99 -8.48
CA GLU A 197 16.52 -3.47 -9.10
C GLU A 197 17.75 -3.09 -8.26
N LEU A 198 17.79 -1.85 -7.78
CA LEU A 198 18.87 -1.35 -6.94
C LEU A 198 18.84 -2.01 -5.55
N ALA A 199 17.64 -2.15 -4.96
CA ALA A 199 17.45 -2.85 -3.70
C ALA A 199 17.93 -4.30 -3.78
N LYS A 200 17.58 -5.02 -4.86
CA LYS A 200 18.02 -6.40 -5.10
C LYS A 200 19.55 -6.50 -5.15
N ALA A 201 20.22 -5.67 -5.95
CA ALA A 201 21.67 -5.70 -6.07
C ALA A 201 22.39 -5.45 -4.73
N GLN A 202 21.88 -4.51 -3.92
CA GLN A 202 22.43 -4.24 -2.58
C GLN A 202 22.19 -5.42 -1.64
N LEU A 203 20.99 -5.98 -1.62
CA LEU A 203 20.64 -7.12 -0.77
C LEU A 203 21.41 -8.40 -1.17
N GLU A 204 21.68 -8.63 -2.46
CA GLU A 204 22.48 -9.78 -2.92
C GLU A 204 23.92 -9.68 -2.42
N SER A 205 24.50 -8.47 -2.44
CA SER A 205 25.83 -8.21 -1.88
C SER A 205 25.86 -8.45 -0.37
N LEU A 206 24.84 -7.98 0.36
CA LEU A 206 24.71 -8.21 1.81
C LEU A 206 24.53 -9.69 2.13
N HIS A 207 23.74 -10.41 1.33
CA HIS A 207 23.56 -11.85 1.47
C HIS A 207 24.87 -12.59 1.25
N GLN A 208 25.64 -12.28 0.20
CA GLN A 208 26.94 -12.91 -0.04
C GLN A 208 27.94 -12.64 1.09
N GLN A 209 27.89 -11.45 1.69
CA GLN A 209 28.70 -11.12 2.87
C GLN A 209 28.32 -11.97 4.09
N LEU A 210 27.03 -12.19 4.35
CA LEU A 210 26.55 -13.07 5.43
C LEU A 210 27.02 -14.53 5.21
N GLN A 211 26.92 -15.03 3.98
CA GLN A 211 27.38 -16.38 3.62
C GLN A 211 28.89 -16.56 3.81
N THR A 212 29.69 -15.58 3.38
CA THR A 212 31.16 -15.65 3.44
C THR A 212 31.67 -15.52 4.87
N SER A 213 31.01 -14.70 5.69
CA SER A 213 31.38 -14.49 7.10
C SER A 213 30.85 -15.59 8.03
N GLY A 214 29.96 -16.47 7.54
CA GLY A 214 29.33 -17.51 8.34
C GLY A 214 28.38 -16.96 9.41
N LEU A 215 28.00 -15.68 9.32
CA LEU A 215 27.06 -15.02 10.23
C LEU A 215 25.67 -15.65 10.18
N ASP A 216 25.34 -16.37 9.11
CA ASP A 216 24.10 -17.14 8.98
C ASP A 216 23.83 -18.09 10.15
N LYS A 217 24.91 -18.62 10.76
CA LYS A 217 24.83 -19.55 11.90
C LYS A 217 24.76 -18.85 13.25
N TRP A 218 25.15 -17.57 13.29
CA TRP A 218 25.29 -16.78 14.51
C TRP A 218 24.12 -15.81 14.73
N GLU A 219 23.56 -15.25 13.66
CA GLU A 219 22.34 -14.42 13.68
C GLU A 219 21.37 -14.88 12.57
N PRO A 220 20.67 -16.02 12.74
CA PRO A 220 19.78 -16.56 11.72
C PRO A 220 18.62 -15.61 11.41
N ASP A 221 18.12 -14.84 12.39
CA ASP A 221 17.05 -13.86 12.22
C ASP A 221 17.42 -12.76 11.20
N LEU A 222 18.67 -12.32 11.19
CA LEU A 222 19.18 -11.28 10.27
C LEU A 222 19.25 -11.81 8.83
N ASN A 223 19.76 -13.03 8.66
CA ASN A 223 19.81 -13.67 7.35
C ASN A 223 18.39 -13.88 6.79
N LEU A 224 17.47 -14.29 7.64
CA LEU A 224 16.07 -14.49 7.29
C LEU A 224 15.42 -13.18 6.82
N GLU A 225 15.66 -12.09 7.54
CA GLU A 225 15.17 -10.75 7.18
C GLU A 225 15.68 -10.28 5.80
N VAL A 226 16.97 -10.48 5.51
CA VAL A 226 17.57 -10.19 4.20
C VAL A 226 16.95 -11.05 3.09
N LEU A 227 16.77 -12.34 3.33
CA LEU A 227 16.16 -13.27 2.37
C LEU A 227 14.69 -12.95 2.07
N ARG A 228 13.90 -12.58 3.09
CA ARG A 228 12.50 -12.14 2.91
C ARG A 228 12.40 -10.88 2.05
N LEU A 229 13.28 -9.90 2.30
CA LEU A 229 13.34 -8.68 1.49
C LEU A 229 13.75 -8.97 0.05
N LEU A 230 14.72 -9.86 -0.16
CA LEU A 230 15.13 -10.29 -1.50
C LEU A 230 14.00 -10.98 -2.26
N HIS A 231 13.28 -11.89 -1.62
CA HIS A 231 12.13 -12.57 -2.22
C HIS A 231 11.05 -11.55 -2.63
N SER A 232 10.72 -10.62 -1.73
CA SER A 232 9.74 -9.56 -1.99
C SER A 232 10.16 -8.63 -3.14
N CYS A 233 11.46 -8.30 -3.25
CA CYS A 233 11.98 -7.56 -4.40
C CYS A 233 11.79 -8.34 -5.71
N CYS A 234 12.02 -9.66 -5.69
CA CYS A 234 11.88 -10.51 -6.88
C CYS A 234 10.42 -10.69 -7.32
N ASP A 235 9.46 -10.66 -6.39
CA ASP A 235 8.02 -10.69 -6.70
C ASP A 235 7.53 -9.42 -7.40
N LEU A 236 8.10 -8.27 -7.05
CA LEU A 236 7.70 -6.95 -7.57
C LEU A 236 8.44 -6.55 -8.85
N LEU A 237 9.50 -7.27 -9.22
CA LEU A 237 10.26 -7.05 -10.45
C LEU A 237 9.59 -7.76 -11.66
N PRO A 238 9.76 -7.24 -12.88
CA PRO A 238 9.32 -7.94 -14.10
C PRO A 238 9.97 -9.32 -14.17
N GLN A 239 9.15 -10.34 -14.41
CA GLN A 239 9.54 -11.74 -14.32
C GLN A 239 10.42 -12.18 -15.50
N ASN A 240 11.70 -11.81 -15.44
CA ASN A 240 12.73 -12.36 -16.30
C ASN A 240 13.12 -13.77 -15.83
N GLN A 241 13.61 -14.60 -16.75
CA GLN A 241 13.99 -15.98 -16.45
C GLN A 241 15.06 -16.06 -15.33
N SER A 242 16.03 -15.13 -15.33
CA SER A 242 17.04 -14.99 -14.27
C SER A 242 16.46 -14.56 -12.92
N THR A 243 15.38 -13.76 -12.90
CA THR A 243 14.70 -13.36 -11.66
C THR A 243 13.90 -14.52 -11.08
N ARG A 244 13.30 -15.37 -11.94
CA ARG A 244 12.58 -16.59 -11.52
C ARG A 244 13.54 -17.63 -10.92
N GLU A 245 14.62 -17.96 -11.61
CA GLU A 245 15.64 -18.89 -11.10
C GLU A 245 16.21 -18.43 -9.76
N ARG A 246 16.45 -17.13 -9.62
CA ARG A 246 16.96 -16.54 -8.38
C ARG A 246 15.92 -16.58 -7.25
N LYS A 247 14.66 -16.32 -7.57
CA LYS A 247 13.55 -16.43 -6.62
C LYS A 247 13.42 -17.87 -6.11
N ASP A 248 13.49 -18.86 -7.00
CA ASP A 248 13.38 -20.27 -6.64
C ASP A 248 14.54 -20.69 -5.73
N GLU A 249 15.78 -20.23 -6.01
CA GLU A 249 16.93 -20.48 -5.15
C GLU A 249 16.76 -19.85 -3.75
N ILE A 250 16.26 -18.60 -3.68
CA ILE A 250 15.98 -17.90 -2.42
C ILE A 250 14.87 -18.63 -1.66
N TYR A 251 13.82 -19.06 -2.35
CA TYR A 251 12.69 -19.79 -1.77
C TYR A 251 13.14 -21.13 -1.18
N HIS A 252 13.96 -21.91 -1.90
CA HIS A 252 14.52 -23.16 -1.37
C HIS A 252 15.36 -22.94 -0.11
N ARG A 253 16.13 -21.85 -0.04
CA ARG A 253 16.92 -21.51 1.15
C ARG A 253 16.06 -21.03 2.31
N LEU A 254 15.01 -20.25 2.05
CA LEU A 254 14.01 -19.87 3.05
C LEU A 254 13.32 -21.11 3.64
N CYS A 255 12.93 -22.07 2.80
CA CYS A 255 12.34 -23.34 3.25
C CYS A 255 13.28 -24.14 4.17
N HIS A 256 14.59 -24.06 3.94
CA HIS A 256 15.57 -24.77 4.76
C HIS A 256 15.80 -24.10 6.13
N LEU A 257 15.70 -22.77 6.19
CA LEU A 257 15.95 -21.99 7.40
C LEU A 257 14.71 -21.81 8.27
N ASP A 258 13.52 -21.74 7.68
CA ASP A 258 12.27 -21.53 8.43
C ASP A 258 11.06 -22.10 7.69
N LEU A 259 10.70 -23.35 8.00
CA LEU A 259 9.55 -24.04 7.40
C LEU A 259 8.21 -23.42 7.85
N GLY A 260 8.16 -22.78 9.02
CA GLY A 260 6.92 -22.25 9.61
C GLY A 260 6.36 -21.06 8.85
N VAL A 261 7.23 -20.15 8.40
CA VAL A 261 6.82 -18.93 7.69
C VAL A 261 6.51 -19.21 6.22
N VAL A 262 7.15 -20.22 5.62
CA VAL A 262 6.80 -20.71 4.28
C VAL A 262 5.41 -21.36 4.30
N LEU A 263 5.05 -22.04 5.38
CA LEU A 263 3.70 -22.59 5.54
C LEU A 263 2.65 -21.48 5.66
N ASP A 264 2.90 -20.40 6.41
CA ASP A 264 1.96 -19.27 6.47
C ASP A 264 1.82 -18.54 5.11
N GLN A 265 2.89 -18.42 4.33
CA GLN A 265 2.84 -17.86 2.97
C GLN A 265 2.16 -18.81 1.96
N ALA A 266 2.25 -20.12 2.15
CA ALA A 266 1.62 -21.13 1.29
C ALA A 266 0.15 -21.42 1.66
N LEU A 267 -0.23 -21.22 2.93
CA LEU A 267 -1.58 -21.44 3.46
C LEU A 267 -2.44 -20.16 3.48
N GLY A 268 -1.83 -18.98 3.26
CA GLY A 268 -2.53 -17.69 3.16
C GLY A 268 -3.24 -17.48 1.83
N ALA A 269 -4.40 -18.12 1.66
CA ALA A 269 -5.46 -17.76 0.73
C ALA A 269 -6.35 -16.64 1.30
#